data_AF-A0A6J7DTG0-F1
#
_entry.id   AF-A0A6J7DTG0-F1
#
_cell.length_a   1.000
_cell.length_b   1.000
_cell.length_c   1.000
_cell.angle_alpha   90.00
_cell.angle_beta   90.00
_cell.angle_gamma   90.00
#
_symmetry.space_group_name_H-M   'P 1'
#
loop_
_entity.id
_entity.type
_entity.pdbx_description
1 polymer ?
#
loop_
_entity_poly.entity_id
_entity_poly.type
_entity_poly.pdbx_seq_one_letter_code
_entity_poly.pdbx_strand_id
1 'polypeptide(L)'
;MLIVRDLAIEIGTRRILTPTHLTIGEGEKVGIVGRNGAGKSTILSVLLSEGGEHLRVEGTVQRFGSWAHLPQEPVPGGLGVEPIGLSHILSARGLDKLDADMHTARHAMAADPSSENIEAFTTIEERFRDLGGYEAESEVARLAAGLGLDEEYLLEDLSSLSGGQRRRVDLMRVLYEQPETMVLDEPTNHLDKAAKRWLFDELEKFPGTVLVISHDLPLLDKAIDRVLSLREGRLREYKGNYTKFLEQEEVTIAGEEKLASRQDADIDRLKQLANSMRGQTEKRARLAKVLDNRVDRLKDNRVEVTQRERKVKFKLPTPPRSGDVPLTASGISVRYGDTQILKDTSFITKRGDRILIVGRNGAGKSSLLRCLAEAQVATSGSVKLGANVVRGYFAQEHENLDPNKTVLAHLDNATVETEVQRRALLGAFGLKGSAALQTPDTLSGGERAKLALAMLAASEANLLILDEPTNNLDPRSVEAVGEMLNGWSGTIIAVSHERAFVEALDPTHAVLLPEEYFDLWRDDYMDMVEQR
;
A
#
# COMPACT_ATOMS: atom_id res chain seq x y z
N MET A 1 5.78 -13.13 23.88
CA MET A 1 6.28 -11.86 24.47
C MET A 1 7.52 -11.36 23.72
N LEU A 2 7.64 -10.05 23.48
CA LEU A 2 8.81 -9.42 22.85
C LEU A 2 9.41 -8.35 23.78
N ILE A 3 10.71 -8.38 24.01
CA ILE A 3 11.45 -7.35 24.76
C ILE A 3 12.59 -6.81 23.91
N VAL A 4 12.61 -5.49 23.73
CA VAL A 4 13.60 -4.75 22.96
C VAL A 4 14.25 -3.72 23.87
N ARG A 5 15.59 -3.71 23.94
CA ARG A 5 16.36 -2.75 24.75
C ARG A 5 17.45 -2.09 23.92
N ASP A 6 17.48 -0.76 23.96
CA ASP A 6 18.48 0.09 23.28
C ASP A 6 18.65 -0.24 21.80
N LEU A 7 17.57 -0.67 21.12
CA LEU A 7 17.65 -1.11 19.74
C LEU A 7 17.88 0.09 18.81
N ALA A 8 19.00 0.08 18.11
CA ALA A 8 19.30 1.02 17.04
C ALA A 8 19.63 0.26 15.76
N ILE A 9 19.16 0.78 14.63
CA ILE A 9 19.31 0.13 13.31
C ILE A 9 19.82 1.15 12.32
N GLU A 10 20.89 0.80 11.61
CA GLU A 10 21.49 1.60 10.54
C GLU A 10 21.70 0.74 9.27
N ILE A 11 21.39 1.33 8.11
CA ILE A 11 21.76 0.78 6.79
C ILE A 11 22.73 1.76 6.13
N GLY A 12 23.97 1.33 5.91
CA GLY A 12 25.02 2.19 5.35
C GLY A 12 25.28 3.40 6.25
N THR A 13 25.01 4.61 5.74
CA THR A 13 25.11 5.88 6.49
C THR A 13 23.77 6.39 7.02
N ARG A 14 22.66 5.70 6.71
CA ARG A 14 21.31 6.10 7.07
C ARG A 14 20.86 5.39 8.34
N ARG A 15 20.55 6.16 9.38
CA ARG A 15 19.91 5.66 10.59
C ARG A 15 18.43 5.42 10.35
N ILE A 16 17.99 4.18 10.57
CA ILE A 16 16.59 3.75 10.43
C ILE A 16 15.86 3.81 11.76
N LEU A 17 16.55 3.46 12.85
CA LEU A 17 15.99 3.47 14.19
C LEU A 17 17.02 4.03 15.18
N THR A 18 16.64 5.05 15.93
CA THR A 18 17.37 5.54 17.11
C THR A 18 17.15 4.61 18.29
N PRO A 19 18.08 4.53 19.26
CA PRO A 19 17.97 3.65 20.43
C PRO A 19 16.56 3.70 21.04
N THR A 20 15.87 2.55 20.98
CA THR A 20 14.47 2.42 21.39
C THR A 20 14.32 1.25 22.36
N HIS A 21 13.44 1.43 23.35
CA HIS A 21 12.97 0.37 24.22
C HIS A 21 11.52 0.06 23.89
N LEU A 22 11.19 -1.22 23.72
CA LEU A 22 9.85 -1.67 23.43
C LEU A 22 9.59 -2.98 24.17
N THR A 23 8.37 -3.14 24.67
CA THR A 23 7.91 -4.41 25.24
C THR A 23 6.51 -4.66 24.71
N ILE A 24 6.30 -5.83 24.11
CA ILE A 24 4.99 -6.28 23.65
C ILE A 24 4.60 -7.50 24.48
N GLY A 25 3.47 -7.37 25.17
CA GLY A 25 2.90 -8.39 26.02
C GLY A 25 2.22 -9.52 25.23
N GLU A 26 1.79 -10.55 25.94
CA GLU A 26 0.99 -11.63 25.35
C GLU A 26 -0.44 -11.15 25.05
N GLY A 27 -0.97 -11.54 23.89
CA GLY A 27 -2.33 -11.19 23.46
C GLY A 27 -2.47 -9.76 22.91
N GLU A 28 -1.42 -8.94 22.95
CA GLU A 28 -1.48 -7.57 22.42
C GLU A 28 -1.60 -7.56 20.90
N LYS A 29 -2.48 -6.69 20.39
CA LYS A 29 -2.62 -6.40 18.96
C LYS A 29 -1.96 -5.06 18.65
N VAL A 30 -0.83 -5.11 17.96
CA VAL A 30 0.04 -3.97 17.74
C VAL A 30 0.13 -3.65 16.25
N GLY A 31 -0.35 -2.46 15.86
CA GLY A 31 -0.20 -1.92 14.51
C GLY A 31 1.07 -1.07 14.39
N ILE A 32 1.84 -1.23 13.32
CA ILE A 32 3.02 -0.42 13.02
C ILE A 32 2.73 0.50 11.82
N VAL A 33 2.89 1.80 12.03
CA VAL A 33 2.66 2.85 11.01
C VAL A 33 3.89 3.68 10.75
N GLY A 34 4.01 4.19 9.52
CA GLY A 34 5.12 5.02 9.11
C GLY A 34 5.11 5.26 7.60
N ARG A 35 5.84 6.28 7.14
CA ARG A 35 5.96 6.59 5.71
C ARG A 35 6.60 5.42 4.95
N ASN A 36 6.36 5.37 3.64
CA ASN A 36 7.06 4.41 2.79
C ASN A 36 8.56 4.69 2.80
N GLY A 37 9.37 3.63 2.90
CA GLY A 37 10.82 3.76 3.07
C GLY A 37 11.26 4.30 4.45
N ALA A 38 10.38 4.35 5.45
CA ALA A 38 10.76 4.66 6.83
C ALA A 38 11.54 3.52 7.51
N GLY A 39 11.48 2.29 6.96
CA GLY A 39 12.17 1.11 7.48
C GLY A 39 11.29 0.18 8.33
N LYS A 40 9.97 0.20 8.15
CA LYS A 40 9.02 -0.66 8.89
C LYS A 40 9.36 -2.14 8.76
N SER A 41 9.48 -2.64 7.52
CA SER A 41 9.86 -4.03 7.22
C SER A 41 11.27 -4.37 7.70
N THR A 42 12.19 -3.39 7.67
CA THR A 42 13.54 -3.55 8.23
C THR A 42 13.52 -3.72 9.76
N ILE A 43 12.63 -3.01 10.45
CA ILE A 43 12.46 -3.21 11.90
C ILE A 43 11.93 -4.62 12.16
N LEU A 44 10.91 -5.07 11.42
CA LEU A 44 10.38 -6.43 11.58
C LEU A 44 11.44 -7.50 11.34
N SER A 45 12.23 -7.39 10.27
CA SER A 45 13.27 -8.39 9.98
C SER A 45 14.33 -8.43 11.09
N VAL A 46 14.71 -7.28 11.66
CA VAL A 46 15.60 -7.24 12.83
C VAL A 46 14.95 -7.86 14.07
N LEU A 47 13.66 -7.59 14.32
CA LEU A 47 12.92 -8.19 15.43
C LEU A 47 12.84 -9.72 15.30
N LEU A 48 12.71 -10.22 14.08
CA LEU A 48 12.65 -11.66 13.75
C LEU A 48 14.03 -12.32 13.64
N SER A 49 15.11 -11.54 13.76
CA SER A 49 16.50 -11.99 13.55
C SER A 49 16.79 -12.49 12.13
N GLU A 50 16.07 -11.95 11.15
CA GLU A 50 16.19 -12.21 9.69
C GLU A 50 17.01 -11.11 8.98
N GLY A 51 17.75 -10.28 9.72
CA GLY A 51 18.48 -9.14 9.15
C GLY A 51 19.62 -9.54 8.20
N GLY A 52 19.73 -8.87 7.05
CA GLY A 52 20.82 -9.06 6.09
C GLY A 52 22.16 -8.46 6.52
N GLU A 53 23.25 -8.90 5.87
CA GLU A 53 24.65 -8.56 6.21
C GLU A 53 24.98 -7.04 6.19
N HIS A 54 24.13 -6.21 5.59
CA HIS A 54 24.33 -4.76 5.48
C HIS A 54 23.73 -3.94 6.63
N LEU A 55 23.07 -4.60 7.58
CA LEU A 55 22.47 -3.94 8.75
C LEU A 55 23.47 -3.86 9.90
N ARG A 56 23.64 -2.65 10.44
CA ARG A 56 24.25 -2.47 11.76
C ARG A 56 23.15 -2.38 12.79
N VAL A 57 23.15 -3.34 13.72
CA VAL A 57 22.16 -3.42 14.80
C VAL A 57 22.90 -3.31 16.12
N GLU A 58 22.49 -2.35 16.95
CA GLU A 58 22.93 -2.20 18.34
C GLU A 58 21.74 -2.49 19.26
N GLY A 59 22.00 -2.95 20.48
CA GLY A 59 20.97 -3.30 21.47
C GLY A 59 20.65 -4.80 21.53
N THR A 60 19.55 -5.14 22.19
CA THR A 60 19.13 -6.54 22.39
C THR A 60 17.65 -6.73 22.07
N VAL A 61 17.34 -7.85 21.41
CA VAL A 61 15.98 -8.32 21.11
C VAL A 61 15.83 -9.71 21.72
N GLN A 62 14.82 -9.88 22.57
CA GLN A 62 14.46 -11.16 23.17
C GLN A 62 13.04 -11.54 22.77
N ARG A 63 12.91 -12.72 22.19
CA ARG A 63 11.65 -13.32 21.77
C ARG A 63 11.34 -14.54 22.64
N PHE A 64 10.10 -14.63 23.09
CA PHE A 64 9.58 -15.78 23.83
C PHE A 64 8.36 -16.33 23.08
N GLY A 65 8.19 -17.65 23.13
CA GLY A 65 7.08 -18.34 22.48
C GLY A 65 7.34 -18.79 21.06
N SER A 66 6.30 -19.35 20.41
CA SER A 66 6.29 -19.63 18.98
C SER A 66 5.96 -18.37 18.17
N TRP A 67 6.63 -18.21 17.03
CA TRP A 67 6.49 -17.06 16.15
C TRP A 67 6.28 -17.53 14.72
N ALA A 68 5.24 -17.00 14.06
CA ALA A 68 5.07 -17.16 12.63
C ALA A 68 5.11 -15.80 11.93
N HIS A 69 5.80 -15.74 10.81
CA HIS A 69 6.01 -14.53 10.03
C HIS A 69 5.53 -14.74 8.60
N LEU A 70 4.83 -13.75 8.06
CA LEU A 70 4.49 -13.68 6.65
C LEU A 70 5.55 -12.83 5.90
N PRO A 71 6.58 -13.45 5.28
CA PRO A 71 7.69 -12.72 4.67
C PRO A 71 7.26 -11.95 3.43
N GLN A 72 7.89 -10.83 3.10
CA GLN A 72 7.53 -10.03 1.92
C GLN A 72 7.77 -10.79 0.60
N GLU A 73 8.82 -11.60 0.54
CA GLU A 73 9.12 -12.47 -0.59
C GLU A 73 8.83 -13.94 -0.22
N PRO A 74 8.06 -14.67 -1.04
CA PRO A 74 7.73 -16.06 -0.76
C PRO A 74 8.97 -16.95 -0.90
N VAL A 75 9.08 -17.97 -0.05
CA VAL A 75 10.15 -18.97 -0.16
C VAL A 75 9.97 -19.76 -1.47
N PRO A 76 10.98 -19.85 -2.35
CA PRO A 76 10.87 -20.63 -3.57
C PRO A 76 10.62 -22.12 -3.27
N GLY A 77 9.57 -22.71 -3.87
CA GLY A 77 9.19 -24.11 -3.64
C GLY A 77 8.48 -24.39 -2.32
N GLY A 78 8.31 -23.39 -1.46
CA GLY A 78 7.63 -23.54 -0.16
C GLY A 78 8.46 -24.27 0.90
N LEU A 79 7.76 -24.66 1.96
CA LEU A 79 8.31 -25.30 3.17
C LEU A 79 7.70 -26.68 3.42
N GLY A 80 6.91 -27.20 2.48
CA GLY A 80 6.30 -28.53 2.58
C GLY A 80 7.20 -29.61 1.99
N VAL A 81 6.90 -30.87 2.30
CA VAL A 81 7.57 -32.04 1.69
C VAL A 81 7.37 -32.05 0.16
N GLU A 82 6.14 -31.78 -0.28
CA GLU A 82 5.79 -31.58 -1.69
C GLU A 82 5.72 -30.09 -2.03
N PRO A 83 6.06 -29.67 -3.27
CA PRO A 83 6.06 -28.28 -3.70
C PRO A 83 4.65 -27.74 -4.02
N ILE A 84 3.60 -28.28 -3.39
CA ILE A 84 2.20 -27.87 -3.60
C ILE A 84 1.68 -27.01 -2.45
N GLY A 85 0.60 -26.26 -2.71
CA GLY A 85 -0.01 -25.35 -1.74
C GLY A 85 -0.46 -26.03 -0.44
N LEU A 86 -1.13 -27.19 -0.53
CA LEU A 86 -1.65 -27.93 0.61
C LEU A 86 -0.53 -28.42 1.54
N SER A 87 0.47 -29.09 0.97
CA SER A 87 1.69 -29.55 1.67
C SER A 87 2.38 -28.39 2.39
N HIS A 88 2.48 -27.23 1.74
CA HIS A 88 3.09 -26.05 2.36
C HIS A 88 2.32 -25.51 3.57
N ILE A 89 0.98 -25.56 3.55
CA ILE A 89 0.15 -25.13 4.68
C ILE A 89 0.27 -26.13 5.83
N LEU A 90 0.13 -27.43 5.54
CA LEU A 90 0.20 -28.50 6.55
C LEU A 90 1.57 -28.58 7.22
N SER A 91 2.64 -28.18 6.52
CA SER A 91 3.99 -28.14 7.09
C SER A 91 4.17 -27.12 8.21
N ALA A 92 3.25 -26.17 8.38
CA ALA A 92 3.25 -25.26 9.52
C ALA A 92 3.16 -26.00 10.86
N ARG A 93 2.38 -27.09 10.90
CA ARG A 93 2.26 -27.98 12.07
C ARG A 93 3.04 -29.29 11.89
N GLY A 94 3.77 -29.44 10.78
CA GLY A 94 4.49 -30.67 10.42
C GLY A 94 3.59 -31.87 10.07
N LEU A 95 2.32 -31.61 9.74
CA LEU A 95 1.33 -32.65 9.45
C LEU A 95 1.57 -33.32 8.08
N ASP A 96 2.15 -32.60 7.12
CA ASP A 96 2.56 -33.14 5.82
C ASP A 96 3.53 -34.32 5.96
N LYS A 97 4.54 -34.17 6.83
CA LYS A 97 5.50 -35.23 7.13
C LYS A 97 4.88 -36.34 7.98
N LEU A 98 4.10 -35.98 9.00
CA LEU A 98 3.48 -36.97 9.88
C LEU A 98 2.50 -37.87 9.13
N ASP A 99 1.78 -37.36 8.13
CA ASP A 99 0.89 -38.16 7.29
C ASP A 99 1.68 -39.21 6.49
N ALA A 100 2.79 -38.81 5.86
CA ALA A 100 3.68 -39.73 5.14
C ALA A 100 4.34 -40.77 6.08
N ASP A 101 4.78 -40.35 7.27
CA ASP A 101 5.34 -41.23 8.29
C ASP A 101 4.29 -42.21 8.82
N MET A 102 3.04 -41.75 9.02
CA MET A 102 1.90 -42.57 9.46
C MET A 102 1.55 -43.63 8.41
N HIS A 103 1.52 -43.26 7.13
CA HIS A 103 1.33 -44.21 6.05
C HIS A 103 2.40 -45.30 6.05
N THR A 104 3.67 -44.92 6.22
CA THR A 104 4.81 -45.85 6.28
C THR A 104 4.72 -46.79 7.48
N ALA A 105 4.47 -46.24 8.69
CA ALA A 105 4.35 -47.01 9.92
C ALA A 105 3.17 -48.00 9.87
N ARG A 106 2.04 -47.61 9.30
CA ARG A 106 0.88 -48.48 9.08
C ARG A 106 1.22 -49.66 8.16
N HIS A 107 1.97 -49.44 7.10
CA HIS A 107 2.42 -50.52 6.21
C HIS A 107 3.40 -51.48 6.91
N ALA A 108 4.33 -50.96 7.71
CA ALA A 108 5.24 -51.77 8.49
C ALA A 108 4.49 -52.64 9.53
N MET A 109 3.55 -52.05 10.26
CA MET A 109 2.68 -52.77 11.22
C MET A 109 1.81 -53.83 10.54
N ALA A 110 1.27 -53.56 9.36
CA ALA A 110 0.48 -54.52 8.60
C ALA A 110 1.33 -55.71 8.08
N ALA A 111 2.60 -55.45 7.76
CA ALA A 111 3.54 -56.49 7.31
C ALA A 111 4.09 -57.32 8.48
N ASP A 112 4.40 -56.67 9.61
CA ASP A 112 4.88 -57.30 10.85
C ASP A 112 4.23 -56.62 12.08
N PRO A 113 3.18 -57.23 12.67
CA PRO A 113 2.48 -56.70 13.84
C PRO A 113 3.25 -56.93 15.16
N SER A 114 4.54 -56.60 15.17
CA SER A 114 5.38 -56.63 16.37
C SER A 114 5.01 -55.48 17.32
N SER A 115 5.27 -55.65 18.62
CA SER A 115 5.00 -54.62 19.64
C SER A 115 5.68 -53.29 19.32
N GLU A 116 6.88 -53.34 18.73
CA GLU A 116 7.65 -52.16 18.31
C GLU A 116 6.94 -51.38 17.18
N ASN A 117 6.46 -52.07 16.14
CA ASN A 117 5.74 -51.41 15.04
C ASN A 117 4.38 -50.86 15.47
N ILE A 118 3.69 -51.55 16.38
CA ILE A 118 2.44 -51.08 16.98
C ILE A 118 2.69 -49.80 17.79
N GLU A 119 3.72 -49.76 18.63
CA GLU A 119 4.08 -48.59 19.43
C GLU A 119 4.51 -47.40 18.55
N ALA A 120 5.29 -47.66 17.50
CA ALA A 120 5.71 -46.64 16.55
C ALA A 120 4.51 -46.01 15.81
N PHE A 121 3.59 -46.82 15.29
CA PHE A 121 2.37 -46.34 14.65
C PHE A 121 1.50 -45.55 15.63
N THR A 122 1.28 -46.08 16.84
CA THR A 122 0.47 -45.42 17.87
C THR A 122 1.05 -44.05 18.25
N THR A 123 2.37 -43.96 18.43
CA THR A 123 3.05 -42.69 18.76
C THR A 123 2.88 -41.64 17.66
N ILE A 124 2.95 -42.04 16.39
CA ILE A 124 2.77 -41.12 15.26
C ILE A 124 1.30 -40.71 15.14
N GLU A 125 0.36 -41.66 15.28
CA GLU A 125 -1.08 -41.39 15.23
C GLU A 125 -1.52 -40.43 16.34
N GLU A 126 -1.02 -40.63 17.58
CA GLU A 126 -1.27 -39.74 18.71
C GLU A 126 -0.76 -38.32 18.41
N ARG A 127 0.47 -38.17 17.90
CA ARG A 127 1.00 -36.85 17.50
C ARG A 127 0.21 -36.21 16.37
N PHE A 128 -0.19 -36.99 15.37
CA PHE A 128 -1.01 -36.50 14.25
C PHE A 128 -2.36 -35.98 14.76
N ARG A 129 -2.98 -36.70 15.70
CA ARG A 129 -4.22 -36.27 16.39
C ARG A 129 -4.01 -35.00 17.21
N ASP A 130 -2.96 -34.95 18.03
CA ASP A 130 -2.69 -33.82 18.93
C ASP A 130 -2.43 -32.50 18.17
N LEU A 131 -1.89 -32.60 16.94
CA LEU A 131 -1.65 -31.46 16.06
C LEU A 131 -2.86 -31.09 15.18
N GLY A 132 -3.99 -31.79 15.35
CA GLY A 132 -5.25 -31.52 14.64
C GLY A 132 -5.29 -32.06 13.22
N GLY A 133 -4.61 -33.18 12.95
CA GLY A 133 -4.52 -33.77 11.62
C GLY A 133 -5.88 -34.22 11.03
N TYR A 134 -6.85 -34.59 11.88
CA TYR A 134 -8.19 -34.98 11.42
C TYR A 134 -9.08 -33.78 11.09
N GLU A 135 -8.87 -32.64 11.73
CA GLU A 135 -9.58 -31.39 11.44
C GLU A 135 -8.92 -30.58 10.31
N ALA A 136 -7.68 -30.94 9.93
CA ALA A 136 -6.84 -30.18 9.01
C ALA A 136 -7.55 -29.81 7.69
N GLU A 137 -8.20 -30.77 7.03
CA GLU A 137 -8.92 -30.54 5.77
C GLU A 137 -10.01 -29.46 5.94
N SER A 138 -10.81 -29.56 7.01
CA SER A 138 -11.88 -28.61 7.31
C SER A 138 -11.36 -27.21 7.68
N GLU A 139 -10.23 -27.14 8.39
CA GLU A 139 -9.59 -25.86 8.70
C GLU A 139 -9.02 -25.20 7.45
N VAL A 140 -8.31 -25.96 6.61
CA VAL A 140 -7.72 -25.46 5.36
C VAL A 140 -8.81 -24.97 4.41
N ALA A 141 -9.90 -25.73 4.23
CA ALA A 141 -11.05 -25.32 3.42
C ALA A 141 -11.68 -24.02 3.93
N ARG A 142 -11.85 -23.86 5.25
CA ARG A 142 -12.35 -22.62 5.87
C ARG A 142 -11.43 -21.44 5.57
N LEU A 143 -10.11 -21.61 5.72
CA LEU A 143 -9.13 -20.56 5.43
C LEU A 143 -9.13 -20.19 3.93
N ALA A 144 -9.24 -21.18 3.04
CA ALA A 144 -9.26 -20.99 1.60
C ALA A 144 -10.50 -20.19 1.17
N ALA A 145 -11.69 -20.62 1.62
CA ALA A 145 -12.93 -19.92 1.37
C ALA A 145 -12.92 -18.49 1.94
N GLY A 146 -12.38 -18.32 3.15
CA GLY A 146 -12.24 -17.03 3.81
C GLY A 146 -11.36 -16.03 3.05
N LEU A 147 -10.26 -16.52 2.46
CA LEU A 147 -9.35 -15.73 1.65
C LEU A 147 -9.72 -15.71 0.15
N GLY A 148 -10.84 -16.31 -0.23
CA GLY A 148 -11.32 -16.37 -1.61
C GLY A 148 -10.38 -17.12 -2.56
N LEU A 149 -9.70 -18.17 -2.08
CA LEU A 149 -8.86 -19.05 -2.89
C LEU A 149 -9.63 -20.35 -3.16
N ASP A 150 -9.74 -20.73 -4.43
CA ASP A 150 -10.30 -22.03 -4.81
C ASP A 150 -9.40 -23.17 -4.30
N GLU A 151 -10.00 -24.22 -3.76
CA GLU A 151 -9.29 -25.36 -3.18
C GLU A 151 -8.48 -26.12 -4.25
N GLU A 152 -8.90 -26.07 -5.51
CA GLU A 152 -8.15 -26.67 -6.63
C GLU A 152 -6.72 -26.12 -6.73
N TYR A 153 -6.51 -24.84 -6.41
CA TYR A 153 -5.17 -24.21 -6.42
C TYR A 153 -4.26 -24.74 -5.32
N LEU A 154 -4.79 -25.35 -4.25
CA LEU A 154 -3.96 -25.93 -3.20
C LEU A 154 -3.27 -27.22 -3.64
N LEU A 155 -3.82 -27.88 -4.68
CA LEU A 155 -3.26 -29.09 -5.25
C LEU A 155 -2.23 -28.80 -6.36
N GLU A 156 -2.12 -27.54 -6.79
CA GLU A 156 -1.13 -27.10 -7.77
C GLU A 156 0.25 -26.85 -7.15
N ASP A 157 1.27 -26.86 -8.01
CA ASP A 157 2.64 -26.49 -7.66
C ASP A 157 2.71 -25.00 -7.29
N LEU A 158 3.43 -24.67 -6.22
CA LEU A 158 3.59 -23.30 -5.75
C LEU A 158 4.20 -22.36 -6.80
N SER A 159 4.97 -22.91 -7.75
CA SER A 159 5.56 -22.16 -8.86
C SER A 159 4.59 -21.82 -9.99
N SER A 160 3.44 -22.52 -10.11
CA SER A 160 2.41 -22.21 -11.11
C SER A 160 1.43 -21.12 -10.64
N LEU A 161 1.33 -20.92 -9.32
CA LEU A 161 0.44 -19.92 -8.74
C LEU A 161 0.85 -18.49 -9.12
N SER A 162 -0.14 -17.64 -9.40
CA SER A 162 0.09 -16.20 -9.53
C SER A 162 0.60 -15.62 -8.20
N GLY A 163 1.32 -14.50 -8.24
CA GLY A 163 1.86 -13.86 -7.03
C GLY A 163 0.81 -13.59 -5.94
N GLY A 164 -0.42 -13.24 -6.35
CA GLY A 164 -1.54 -13.06 -5.42
C GLY A 164 -2.06 -14.36 -4.80
N GLN A 165 -2.17 -15.44 -5.59
CA GLN A 165 -2.54 -16.76 -5.08
C GLN A 165 -1.46 -17.30 -4.14
N ARG A 166 -0.19 -17.22 -4.53
CA ARG A 166 0.95 -17.61 -3.69
C ARG A 166 0.93 -16.89 -2.35
N ARG A 167 0.67 -15.57 -2.36
CA ARG A 167 0.55 -14.76 -1.15
C ARG A 167 -0.57 -15.24 -0.22
N ARG A 168 -1.72 -15.63 -0.77
CA ARG A 168 -2.84 -16.19 0.00
C ARG A 168 -2.46 -17.51 0.65
N VAL A 169 -1.79 -18.41 -0.07
CA VAL A 169 -1.31 -19.68 0.49
C VAL A 169 -0.31 -19.46 1.63
N ASP A 170 0.62 -18.52 1.50
CA ASP A 170 1.59 -18.20 2.57
C ASP A 170 0.88 -17.61 3.81
N LEU A 171 -0.13 -16.76 3.60
CA LEU A 171 -0.96 -16.24 4.68
C LEU A 171 -1.76 -17.36 5.36
N MET A 172 -2.35 -18.28 4.59
CA MET A 172 -3.03 -19.46 5.12
C MET A 172 -2.10 -20.29 6.00
N ARG A 173 -0.86 -20.51 5.58
CA ARG A 173 0.15 -21.22 6.37
C ARG A 173 0.37 -20.57 7.73
N VAL A 174 0.56 -19.25 7.76
CA VAL A 174 0.78 -18.49 9.00
C VAL A 174 -0.45 -18.52 9.93
N LEU A 175 -1.65 -18.39 9.37
CA LEU A 175 -2.92 -18.49 10.12
C LEU A 175 -3.14 -19.90 10.67
N TYR A 176 -2.82 -20.92 9.87
CA TYR A 176 -2.93 -22.32 10.24
C TYR A 176 -1.95 -22.72 11.36
N GLU A 177 -0.76 -22.12 11.39
CA GLU A 177 0.24 -22.38 12.43
C GLU A 177 -0.23 -22.05 13.86
N GLN A 178 -1.15 -21.08 14.00
CA GLN A 178 -1.65 -20.57 15.30
C GLN A 178 -0.53 -20.29 16.34
N PRO A 179 0.46 -19.43 16.02
CA PRO A 179 1.59 -19.18 16.93
C PRO A 179 1.18 -18.35 18.17
N GLU A 180 2.04 -18.28 19.19
CA GLU A 180 1.83 -17.33 20.28
C GLU A 180 1.99 -15.87 19.83
N THR A 181 2.83 -15.62 18.82
CA THR A 181 3.00 -14.31 18.19
C THR A 181 3.00 -14.42 16.67
N MET A 182 2.11 -13.67 16.03
CA MET A 182 2.01 -13.58 14.57
C MET A 182 2.56 -12.24 14.09
N VAL A 183 3.39 -12.27 13.05
CA VAL A 183 3.98 -11.08 12.42
C VAL A 183 3.56 -11.01 10.96
N LEU A 184 2.85 -9.94 10.60
CA LEU A 184 2.26 -9.76 9.28
C LEU A 184 2.75 -8.46 8.64
N ASP A 185 3.49 -8.57 7.54
CA ASP A 185 3.91 -7.42 6.74
C ASP A 185 3.00 -7.25 5.51
N GLU A 186 2.19 -6.20 5.50
CA GLU A 186 1.19 -5.88 4.48
C GLU A 186 0.34 -7.10 4.06
N PRO A 187 -0.36 -7.77 5.01
CA PRO A 187 -1.07 -9.02 4.74
C PRO A 187 -2.29 -8.84 3.84
N THR A 188 -2.78 -7.60 3.66
CA THR A 188 -3.93 -7.28 2.82
C THR A 188 -3.59 -7.09 1.35
N ASN A 189 -2.31 -7.08 0.99
CA ASN A 189 -1.91 -6.98 -0.40
C ASN A 189 -2.45 -8.18 -1.19
N HIS A 190 -2.97 -7.91 -2.39
CA HIS A 190 -3.59 -8.91 -3.27
C HIS A 190 -4.85 -9.60 -2.72
N LEU A 191 -5.41 -9.12 -1.61
CA LEU A 191 -6.72 -9.53 -1.11
C LEU A 191 -7.82 -8.60 -1.63
N ASP A 192 -8.97 -9.19 -1.99
CA ASP A 192 -10.20 -8.45 -2.23
C ASP A 192 -10.83 -8.01 -0.90
N LYS A 193 -11.90 -7.21 -0.98
CA LYS A 193 -12.53 -6.62 0.21
C LYS A 193 -13.17 -7.69 1.13
N ALA A 194 -13.72 -8.76 0.55
CA ALA A 194 -14.34 -9.82 1.34
C ALA A 194 -13.26 -10.58 2.13
N ALA A 195 -12.17 -10.96 1.46
CA ALA A 195 -11.02 -11.60 2.06
C ALA A 195 -10.33 -10.71 3.11
N LYS A 196 -10.19 -9.40 2.85
CA LYS A 196 -9.66 -8.44 3.84
C LYS A 196 -10.50 -8.42 5.11
N ARG A 197 -11.83 -8.25 4.97
CA ARG A 197 -12.74 -8.23 6.13
C ARG A 197 -12.67 -9.53 6.91
N TRP A 198 -12.72 -10.67 6.22
CA TRP A 198 -12.61 -11.98 6.84
C TRP A 198 -11.29 -12.14 7.59
N LEU A 199 -10.17 -11.75 6.97
CA LEU A 199 -8.85 -11.79 7.61
C LEU A 199 -8.84 -10.95 8.89
N PHE A 200 -9.42 -9.76 8.86
CA PHE A 200 -9.45 -8.89 10.03
C PHE A 200 -10.35 -9.41 11.14
N ASP A 201 -11.51 -9.99 10.81
CA ASP A 201 -12.35 -10.68 11.78
C ASP A 201 -11.63 -11.87 12.42
N GLU A 202 -10.77 -12.56 11.66
CA GLU A 202 -9.96 -13.68 12.16
C GLU A 202 -8.83 -13.18 13.08
N LEU A 203 -8.14 -12.10 12.72
CA LEU A 203 -7.08 -11.48 13.53
C LEU A 203 -7.61 -10.88 14.84
N GLU A 204 -8.85 -10.36 14.84
CA GLU A 204 -9.55 -9.88 16.03
C GLU A 204 -9.80 -11.02 17.03
N LYS A 205 -10.22 -12.19 16.54
CA LYS A 205 -10.52 -13.37 17.37
C LYS A 205 -9.29 -14.15 17.80
N PHE A 206 -8.15 -13.92 17.14
CA PHE A 206 -6.92 -14.65 17.42
C PHE A 206 -6.50 -14.44 18.90
N PRO A 207 -6.25 -15.49 19.69
CA PRO A 207 -5.92 -15.33 21.11
C PRO A 207 -4.49 -14.84 21.36
N GLY A 208 -3.59 -15.02 20.38
CA GLY A 208 -2.19 -14.66 20.48
C GLY A 208 -1.89 -13.19 20.17
N THR A 209 -0.61 -12.85 20.28
CA THR A 209 -0.08 -11.52 19.98
C THR A 209 -0.04 -11.31 18.47
N VAL A 210 -0.41 -10.14 17.97
CA VAL A 210 -0.32 -9.81 16.53
C VAL A 210 0.47 -8.53 16.34
N LEU A 211 1.53 -8.59 15.54
CA LEU A 211 2.24 -7.43 15.03
C LEU A 211 1.91 -7.29 13.54
N VAL A 212 1.29 -6.18 13.16
CA VAL A 212 0.87 -5.94 11.78
C VAL A 212 1.43 -4.62 11.25
N ILE A 213 2.12 -4.67 10.12
CA ILE A 213 2.34 -3.51 9.26
C ILE A 213 1.23 -3.53 8.21
N SER A 214 0.46 -2.46 8.12
CA SER A 214 -0.51 -2.30 7.05
C SER A 214 -0.79 -0.84 6.76
N HIS A 215 -1.14 -0.53 5.52
CA HIS A 215 -1.80 0.71 5.16
C HIS A 215 -3.32 0.70 5.46
N ASP A 216 -3.90 -0.48 5.70
CA ASP A 216 -5.34 -0.71 5.92
C ASP A 216 -5.73 -0.80 7.41
N LEU A 217 -4.90 -0.26 8.33
CA LEU A 217 -5.20 -0.29 9.78
C LEU A 217 -6.56 0.32 10.20
N PRO A 218 -7.20 1.27 9.48
CA PRO A 218 -8.57 1.65 9.78
C PRO A 218 -9.55 0.46 9.83
N LEU A 219 -9.30 -0.58 9.03
CA LEU A 219 -10.12 -1.79 9.02
C LEU A 219 -9.84 -2.71 10.22
N LEU A 220 -8.70 -2.55 10.89
CA LEU A 220 -8.30 -3.22 12.12
C LEU A 220 -8.55 -2.38 13.38
N ASP A 221 -9.28 -1.26 13.28
CA ASP A 221 -9.47 -0.33 14.40
C ASP A 221 -10.14 -0.97 15.62
N LYS A 222 -10.93 -2.04 15.44
CA LYS A 222 -11.51 -2.78 16.56
C LYS A 222 -10.53 -3.77 17.20
N ALA A 223 -9.63 -4.33 16.41
CA ALA A 223 -8.69 -5.35 16.85
C ALA A 223 -7.44 -4.75 17.49
N ILE A 224 -6.99 -3.55 17.07
CA ILE A 224 -5.72 -2.97 17.52
C ILE A 224 -5.87 -2.30 18.88
N ASP A 225 -5.03 -2.70 19.83
CA ASP A 225 -4.94 -2.11 21.16
C ASP A 225 -3.86 -1.01 21.25
N ARG A 226 -2.90 -1.03 20.32
CA ARG A 226 -1.69 -0.23 20.40
C ARG A 226 -1.11 0.06 19.02
N VAL A 227 -0.67 1.30 18.80
CA VAL A 227 -0.05 1.73 17.54
C VAL A 227 1.39 2.21 17.79
N LEU A 228 2.33 1.66 17.02
CA LEU A 228 3.72 2.09 16.99
C LEU A 228 3.97 2.93 15.72
N SER A 229 4.28 4.21 15.90
CA SER A 229 4.52 5.17 14.83
C SER A 229 6.02 5.38 14.62
N LEU A 230 6.53 4.99 13.44
CA LEU A 230 7.91 5.19 13.03
C LEU A 230 8.03 6.49 12.21
N ARG A 231 8.72 7.49 12.78
CA ARG A 231 8.98 8.77 12.14
C ARG A 231 10.38 9.27 12.43
N GLU A 232 11.11 9.66 11.38
CA GLU A 232 12.45 10.26 11.48
C GLU A 232 13.41 9.41 12.34
N GLY A 233 13.28 8.09 12.22
CA GLY A 233 14.05 7.11 12.97
C GLY A 233 13.62 6.92 14.43
N ARG A 234 12.54 7.55 14.90
CA ARG A 234 11.99 7.35 16.25
C ARG A 234 10.73 6.51 16.18
N LEU A 235 10.64 5.51 17.06
CA LEU A 235 9.44 4.72 17.26
C LEU A 235 8.67 5.28 18.46
N ARG A 236 7.49 5.84 18.22
CA ARG A 236 6.59 6.36 19.25
C ARG A 236 5.44 5.39 19.48
N GLU A 237 5.07 5.23 20.74
CA GLU A 237 3.97 4.37 21.14
C GLU A 237 2.72 5.19 21.46
N TYR A 238 1.59 4.72 20.94
CA TYR A 238 0.26 5.25 21.22
C TYR A 238 -0.64 4.13 21.73
N LYS A 239 -1.33 4.39 22.83
CA LYS A 239 -2.27 3.44 23.43
C LYS A 239 -3.68 3.67 22.89
N GLY A 240 -4.35 2.58 22.56
CA GLY A 240 -5.65 2.55 21.94
C GLY A 240 -5.59 2.21 20.46
N ASN A 241 -6.76 2.26 19.85
CA ASN A 241 -6.96 1.93 18.46
C ASN A 241 -6.41 2.98 17.49
N TYR A 242 -6.52 2.68 16.19
CA TYR A 242 -6.03 3.53 15.12
C TYR A 242 -6.71 4.91 15.09
N THR A 243 -8.02 4.98 15.35
CA THR A 243 -8.78 6.24 15.42
C THR A 243 -8.24 7.15 16.53
N LYS A 244 -8.05 6.62 17.75
CA LYS A 244 -7.44 7.37 18.86
C LYS A 244 -6.00 7.77 18.57
N PHE A 245 -5.25 6.92 17.89
CA PHE A 245 -3.90 7.25 17.43
C PHE A 245 -3.93 8.49 16.52
N LEU A 246 -4.83 8.58 15.54
CA LEU A 246 -4.93 9.75 14.66
C LEU A 246 -5.20 11.04 15.44
N GLU A 247 -6.12 11.01 16.41
CA GLU A 247 -6.43 12.14 17.28
C GLU A 247 -5.21 12.57 18.12
N GLN A 248 -4.55 11.61 18.78
CA GLN A 248 -3.35 11.86 19.61
C GLN A 248 -2.19 12.40 18.78
N GLU A 249 -2.02 11.86 17.57
CA GLU A 249 -0.98 12.25 16.63
C GLU A 249 -1.24 13.68 16.12
N GLU A 250 -2.49 14.06 15.82
CA GLU A 250 -2.82 15.43 15.42
C GLU A 250 -2.50 16.44 16.53
N VAL A 251 -2.89 16.14 17.77
CA VAL A 251 -2.59 16.98 18.95
C VAL A 251 -1.08 17.12 19.14
N THR A 252 -0.34 16.01 18.99
CA THR A 252 1.12 15.98 19.11
C THR A 252 1.77 16.86 18.06
N ILE A 253 1.39 16.69 16.78
CA ILE A 253 1.89 17.51 15.66
C ILE A 253 1.58 18.99 15.89
N ALA A 254 0.36 19.34 16.28
CA ALA A 254 -0.02 20.73 16.54
C ALA A 254 0.79 21.36 17.70
N GLY A 255 1.10 20.55 18.73
CA GLY A 255 1.97 20.94 19.84
C GLY A 255 3.40 21.21 19.38
N GLU A 256 3.97 20.32 18.57
CA GLU A 256 5.31 20.44 17.99
C GLU A 256 5.41 21.67 17.07
N GLU A 257 4.41 21.90 16.21
CA GLU A 257 4.30 23.09 15.36
C GLU A 257 4.34 24.39 16.16
N LYS A 258 3.54 24.45 17.24
CA LYS A 258 3.48 25.62 18.11
C LYS A 258 4.79 25.85 18.85
N LEU A 259 5.45 24.79 19.28
CA LEU A 259 6.74 24.85 19.96
C LEU A 259 7.84 25.32 19.00
N ALA A 260 7.91 24.77 17.80
CA ALA A 260 8.87 25.17 16.78
C ALA A 260 8.66 26.62 16.33
N SER A 261 7.41 27.06 16.14
CA SER A 261 7.11 28.46 15.82
C SER A 261 7.57 29.43 16.91
N ARG A 262 7.44 29.06 18.19
CA ARG A 262 7.97 29.84 19.32
C ARG A 262 9.49 29.87 19.31
N GLN A 263 10.14 28.73 19.08
CA GLN A 263 11.61 28.66 18.97
C GLN A 263 12.13 29.52 17.82
N ASP A 264 11.45 29.52 16.66
CA ASP A 264 11.81 30.35 15.51
C ASP A 264 11.69 31.85 15.83
N ALA A 265 10.58 32.26 16.46
CA ALA A 265 10.39 33.64 16.89
C ALA A 265 11.45 34.10 17.92
N ASP A 266 11.82 33.23 18.87
CA ASP A 266 12.87 33.51 19.85
C ASP A 266 14.26 33.59 19.19
N ILE A 267 14.55 32.69 18.24
CA ILE A 267 15.78 32.70 17.45
C ILE A 267 15.90 34.02 16.68
N ASP A 268 14.84 34.44 15.99
CA ASP A 268 14.86 35.66 15.19
C ASP A 268 14.98 36.91 16.06
N ARG A 269 14.28 36.96 17.19
CA ARG A 269 14.41 38.04 18.17
C ARG A 269 15.84 38.15 18.72
N LEU A 270 16.46 37.03 19.09
CA LEU A 270 17.83 37.00 19.61
C LEU A 270 18.85 37.39 18.54
N LYS A 271 18.67 36.94 17.28
CA LYS A 271 19.52 37.35 16.14
C LYS A 271 19.43 38.85 15.89
N GLN A 272 18.22 39.43 15.88
CA GLN A 272 18.04 40.87 15.70
C GLN A 272 18.70 41.67 16.82
N LEU A 273 18.56 41.22 18.07
CA LEU A 273 19.21 41.85 19.22
C LEU A 273 20.74 41.77 19.11
N ALA A 274 21.29 40.60 18.78
CA ALA A 274 22.73 40.41 18.58
C ALA A 274 23.26 41.33 17.48
N ASN A 275 22.56 41.41 16.33
CA ASN A 275 22.94 42.29 15.22
C ASN A 275 22.90 43.78 15.60
N SER A 276 21.90 44.23 16.37
CA SER A 276 21.81 45.62 16.83
C SER A 276 22.94 46.04 17.79
N MET A 277 23.55 45.06 18.47
CA MET A 277 24.64 45.27 19.43
C MET A 277 26.04 45.14 18.80
N ARG A 278 26.13 44.63 17.56
CA ARG A 278 27.38 44.57 16.79
C ARG A 278 27.85 45.98 16.44
N GLY A 279 29.16 46.19 16.52
CA GLY A 279 29.80 47.45 16.09
C GLY A 279 29.60 48.67 17.00
N GLN A 280 28.99 48.52 18.18
CA GLN A 280 28.78 49.64 19.11
C GLN A 280 29.92 49.81 20.13
N THR A 281 29.84 49.13 21.28
CA THR A 281 30.86 49.19 22.35
C THR A 281 31.42 47.80 22.61
N GLU A 282 32.64 47.71 23.13
CA GLU A 282 33.31 46.42 23.40
C GLU A 282 32.47 45.51 24.32
N LYS A 283 31.79 46.10 25.32
CA LYS A 283 30.86 45.39 26.23
C LYS A 283 29.63 44.84 25.49
N ARG A 284 29.06 45.58 24.53
CA ARG A 284 27.92 45.13 23.71
C ARG A 284 28.33 44.09 22.67
N ALA A 285 29.54 44.19 22.10
CA ALA A 285 30.08 43.17 21.21
C ALA A 285 30.26 41.81 21.93
N ARG A 286 30.73 41.82 23.19
CA ARG A 286 30.80 40.59 24.01
C ARG A 286 29.42 39.98 24.28
N LEU A 287 28.41 40.81 24.56
CA LEU A 287 27.02 40.36 24.74
C LEU A 287 26.42 39.76 23.46
N ALA A 288 26.67 40.36 22.30
CA ALA A 288 26.23 39.82 21.01
C ALA A 288 26.75 38.39 20.77
N LYS A 289 28.02 38.12 21.11
CA LYS A 289 28.62 36.79 20.99
C LYS A 289 27.97 35.74 21.89
N VAL A 290 27.53 36.14 23.09
CA VAL A 290 26.78 35.25 24.00
C VAL A 290 25.39 34.93 23.46
N LEU A 291 24.73 35.92 22.84
CA LEU A 291 23.43 35.73 22.19
C LEU A 291 23.54 34.82 20.96
N ASP A 292 24.58 34.96 20.14
CA ASP A 292 24.85 34.09 18.99
C ASP A 292 25.03 32.62 19.44
N ASN A 293 25.84 32.37 20.48
CA ASN A 293 25.99 31.02 21.04
C ASN A 293 24.66 30.44 21.57
N ARG A 294 23.77 31.29 22.08
CA ARG A 294 22.43 30.87 22.54
C ARG A 294 21.51 30.57 21.38
N VAL A 295 21.58 31.35 20.30
CA VAL A 295 20.88 31.08 19.05
C VAL A 295 21.32 29.74 18.46
N ASP A 296 22.62 29.45 18.44
CA ASP A 296 23.13 28.19 17.91
C ASP A 296 22.64 26.99 18.73
N ARG A 297 22.66 27.07 20.07
CA ARG A 297 22.02 26.02 20.91
C ARG A 297 20.52 25.86 20.68
N LEU A 298 19.81 26.95 20.42
CA LEU A 298 18.37 26.89 20.13
C LEU A 298 18.09 26.27 18.76
N LYS A 299 18.97 26.48 17.78
CA LYS A 299 18.91 25.81 16.49
C LYS A 299 19.20 24.32 16.61
N ASP A 300 20.22 23.94 17.40
CA ASP A 300 20.60 22.53 17.59
C ASP A 300 19.50 21.74 18.33
N ASN A 301 18.78 22.38 19.25
CA ASN A 301 17.65 21.79 19.99
C ASN A 301 16.28 22.15 19.38
N ARG A 302 16.27 22.62 18.13
CA ARG A 302 15.02 22.97 17.45
C ARG A 302 14.19 21.71 17.26
N VAL A 303 12.90 21.79 17.57
CA VAL A 303 11.97 20.72 17.24
C VAL A 303 11.84 20.67 15.72
N GLU A 304 12.28 19.57 15.14
CA GLU A 304 12.01 19.25 13.74
C GLU A 304 10.51 19.01 13.60
N VAL A 305 9.86 19.86 12.82
CA VAL A 305 8.46 19.71 12.48
C VAL A 305 8.41 19.15 11.08
N THR A 306 7.81 17.98 10.93
CA THR A 306 7.36 17.53 9.61
C THR A 306 6.34 18.56 9.13
N GLN A 307 6.74 19.46 8.22
CA GLN A 307 5.87 20.53 7.75
C GLN A 307 4.54 19.91 7.32
N ARG A 308 3.42 20.35 7.93
CA ARG A 308 2.10 20.12 7.37
C ARG A 308 2.18 20.55 5.91
N GLU A 309 1.96 19.61 5.00
CA GLU A 309 1.82 19.92 3.60
C GLU A 309 0.68 20.93 3.51
N ARG A 310 1.03 22.21 3.34
CA ARG A 310 0.04 23.23 3.05
C ARG A 310 -0.71 22.72 1.82
N LYS A 311 -2.03 22.53 1.93
CA LYS A 311 -2.95 22.32 0.80
C LYS A 311 -2.81 23.53 -0.12
N VAL A 312 -1.79 23.56 -0.96
CA VAL A 312 -1.69 24.51 -2.05
C VAL A 312 -2.71 24.01 -3.06
N LYS A 313 -3.85 24.70 -3.15
CA LYS A 313 -4.83 24.48 -4.20
C LYS A 313 -4.19 24.87 -5.53
N PHE A 314 -3.48 23.94 -6.14
CA PHE A 314 -2.96 24.10 -7.47
C PHE A 314 -4.08 23.74 -8.46
N LYS A 315 -4.36 24.64 -9.39
CA LYS A 315 -5.36 24.41 -10.44
C LYS A 315 -4.64 23.83 -11.65
N LEU A 316 -5.13 22.70 -12.16
CA LEU A 316 -4.60 22.12 -13.39
C LEU A 316 -4.69 23.10 -14.57
N PRO A 317 -3.78 22.99 -15.54
CA PRO A 317 -3.87 23.76 -16.78
C PRO A 317 -5.25 23.58 -17.43
N THR A 318 -5.77 24.66 -18.02
CA THR A 318 -7.05 24.59 -18.73
C THR A 318 -6.80 23.98 -20.11
N PRO A 319 -7.40 22.82 -20.44
CA PRO A 319 -7.15 22.15 -21.70
C PRO A 319 -7.82 22.89 -22.87
N PRO A 320 -7.35 22.68 -24.11
CA PRO A 320 -8.00 23.20 -25.31
C PRO A 320 -9.47 22.75 -25.40
N ARG A 321 -10.35 23.63 -25.88
CA ARG A 321 -11.78 23.34 -25.97
C ARG A 321 -12.06 22.28 -27.03
N SER A 322 -12.64 21.14 -26.63
CA SER A 322 -13.20 20.12 -27.51
C SER A 322 -14.62 20.48 -27.97
N GLY A 323 -15.09 19.80 -29.02
CA GLY A 323 -16.50 19.78 -29.40
C GLY A 323 -17.42 19.29 -28.26
N ASP A 324 -18.73 19.51 -28.40
CA ASP A 324 -19.67 19.20 -27.31
C ASP A 324 -19.82 17.70 -27.02
N VAL A 325 -19.47 16.84 -27.99
CA VAL A 325 -19.42 15.38 -27.87
C VAL A 325 -17.97 14.92 -28.08
N PRO A 326 -17.18 14.72 -27.02
CA PRO A 326 -15.78 14.33 -27.13
C PRO A 326 -15.58 12.90 -27.65
N LEU A 327 -16.42 11.95 -27.23
CA LEU A 327 -16.28 10.54 -27.60
C LEU A 327 -17.65 9.89 -27.80
N THR A 328 -17.75 9.04 -28.82
CA THR A 328 -18.88 8.15 -29.05
C THR A 328 -18.38 6.71 -29.18
N ALA A 329 -18.85 5.85 -28.29
CA ALA A 329 -18.66 4.41 -28.32
C ALA A 329 -19.94 3.75 -28.87
N SER A 330 -19.81 2.91 -29.89
CA SER A 330 -20.96 2.23 -30.51
C SER A 330 -20.67 0.74 -30.65
N GLY A 331 -21.40 -0.07 -29.89
CA GLY A 331 -21.41 -1.53 -29.92
C GLY A 331 -20.07 -2.19 -29.64
N ILE A 332 -19.26 -1.61 -28.75
CA ILE A 332 -17.93 -2.11 -28.43
C ILE A 332 -18.07 -3.51 -27.84
N SER A 333 -17.45 -4.49 -28.50
CA SER A 333 -17.37 -5.87 -28.00
C SER A 333 -15.92 -6.35 -28.07
N VAL A 334 -15.52 -7.14 -27.07
CA VAL A 334 -14.16 -7.69 -26.97
C VAL A 334 -14.24 -9.16 -26.63
N ARG A 335 -13.51 -9.97 -27.40
CA ARG A 335 -13.37 -11.42 -27.21
C ARG A 335 -11.90 -11.82 -27.21
N TYR A 336 -11.51 -12.71 -26.30
CA TYR A 336 -10.20 -13.37 -26.30
C TYR A 336 -10.42 -14.88 -26.46
N GLY A 337 -9.99 -15.43 -27.60
CA GLY A 337 -10.33 -16.82 -27.96
C GLY A 337 -11.83 -17.01 -28.03
N ASP A 338 -12.36 -17.93 -27.22
CA ASP A 338 -13.80 -18.22 -27.12
C ASP A 338 -14.52 -17.41 -26.03
N THR A 339 -13.77 -16.74 -25.13
CA THR A 339 -14.33 -16.03 -24.00
C THR A 339 -14.72 -14.59 -24.38
N GLN A 340 -16.01 -14.28 -24.28
CA GLN A 340 -16.53 -12.92 -24.48
C GLN A 340 -16.39 -12.10 -23.19
N ILE A 341 -15.68 -10.98 -23.28
CA ILE A 341 -15.38 -10.10 -22.13
C ILE A 341 -16.28 -8.85 -22.10
N LEU A 342 -16.59 -8.27 -23.27
CA LEU A 342 -17.49 -7.12 -23.40
C LEU A 342 -18.53 -7.40 -24.49
N LYS A 343 -19.77 -6.96 -24.27
CA LYS A 343 -20.87 -7.12 -25.24
C LYS A 343 -21.55 -5.79 -25.54
N ASP A 344 -21.51 -5.39 -26.80
CA ASP A 344 -22.34 -4.31 -27.37
C ASP A 344 -22.38 -2.99 -26.55
N THR A 345 -21.27 -2.61 -25.92
CA THR A 345 -21.25 -1.43 -25.06
C THR A 345 -21.32 -0.15 -25.88
N SER A 346 -22.35 0.66 -25.64
CA SER A 346 -22.62 1.90 -26.39
C SER A 346 -22.90 3.06 -25.46
N PHE A 347 -22.17 4.16 -25.62
CA PHE A 347 -22.42 5.40 -24.87
C PHE A 347 -21.81 6.62 -25.57
N ILE A 348 -22.29 7.80 -25.20
CA ILE A 348 -21.87 9.07 -25.75
C ILE A 348 -21.48 9.96 -24.60
N THR A 349 -20.34 10.65 -24.71
CA THR A 349 -19.87 11.59 -23.70
C THR A 349 -20.20 13.02 -24.09
N LYS A 350 -20.39 13.89 -23.10
CA LYS A 350 -20.47 15.34 -23.25
C LYS A 350 -19.22 15.99 -22.68
N ARG A 351 -18.86 17.16 -23.22
CA ARG A 351 -17.72 17.93 -22.74
C ARG A 351 -17.89 18.26 -21.26
N GLY A 352 -16.93 17.82 -20.45
CA GLY A 352 -16.92 18.05 -19.00
C GLY A 352 -17.45 16.87 -18.19
N ASP A 353 -17.91 15.79 -18.82
CA ASP A 353 -18.38 14.62 -18.09
C ASP A 353 -17.26 13.99 -17.25
N ARG A 354 -17.68 13.40 -16.14
CA ARG A 354 -16.89 12.53 -15.25
C ARG A 354 -17.55 11.17 -15.30
N ILE A 355 -17.00 10.27 -16.10
CA ILE A 355 -17.60 8.97 -16.34
C ILE A 355 -16.78 7.94 -15.58
N LEU A 356 -17.43 7.22 -14.66
CA LEU A 356 -16.81 6.10 -13.98
C LEU A 356 -17.26 4.78 -14.60
N ILE A 357 -16.33 3.89 -14.92
CA ILE A 357 -16.67 2.54 -15.35
C ILE A 357 -16.63 1.63 -14.12
N VAL A 358 -17.76 1.02 -13.80
CA VAL A 358 -17.98 0.23 -12.59
C VAL A 358 -18.30 -1.20 -12.98
N GLY A 359 -17.74 -2.16 -12.26
CA GLY A 359 -17.98 -3.58 -12.51
C GLY A 359 -16.97 -4.45 -11.77
N ARG A 360 -17.30 -5.75 -11.65
CA ARG A 360 -16.44 -6.74 -11.00
C ARG A 360 -15.12 -6.94 -11.76
N ASN A 361 -14.10 -7.46 -11.09
CA ASN A 361 -12.87 -7.88 -11.77
C ASN A 361 -13.16 -8.93 -12.83
N GLY A 362 -12.50 -8.78 -13.98
CA GLY A 362 -12.77 -9.60 -15.17
C GLY A 362 -13.97 -9.16 -16.01
N ALA A 363 -14.79 -8.17 -15.58
CA ALA A 363 -15.94 -7.68 -16.35
C ALA A 363 -15.57 -6.82 -17.59
N GLY A 364 -14.27 -6.67 -17.90
CA GLY A 364 -13.82 -5.98 -19.11
C GLY A 364 -13.53 -4.48 -18.99
N LYS A 365 -13.50 -3.91 -17.78
CA LYS A 365 -13.19 -2.48 -17.53
C LYS A 365 -11.94 -1.97 -18.27
N SER A 366 -10.79 -2.60 -18.04
CA SER A 366 -9.53 -2.21 -18.71
C SER A 366 -9.56 -2.49 -20.21
N SER A 367 -10.24 -3.55 -20.66
CA SER A 367 -10.44 -3.81 -22.10
C SER A 367 -11.25 -2.70 -22.75
N LEU A 368 -12.29 -2.19 -22.08
CA LEU A 368 -13.09 -1.06 -22.55
C LEU A 368 -12.24 0.20 -22.64
N LEU A 369 -11.51 0.56 -21.57
CA LEU A 369 -10.61 1.73 -21.59
C LEU A 369 -9.56 1.64 -22.70
N ARG A 370 -8.93 0.46 -22.90
CA ARG A 370 -7.97 0.26 -23.99
C ARG A 370 -8.60 0.44 -25.37
N CYS A 371 -9.84 0.01 -25.57
CA CYS A 371 -10.57 0.26 -26.81
C CYS A 371 -10.87 1.75 -27.02
N LEU A 372 -11.29 2.46 -25.97
CA LEU A 372 -11.55 3.91 -26.01
C LEU A 372 -10.27 4.72 -26.30
N ALA A 373 -9.14 4.25 -25.76
CA ALA A 373 -7.81 4.82 -25.98
C ALA A 373 -7.19 4.42 -27.33
N GLU A 374 -7.82 3.53 -28.11
CA GLU A 374 -7.26 2.90 -29.33
C GLU A 374 -5.94 2.15 -29.07
N ALA A 375 -5.67 1.79 -27.82
CA ALA A 375 -4.59 0.89 -27.45
C ALA A 375 -4.92 -0.57 -27.80
N GLN A 376 -6.20 -0.88 -28.01
CA GLN A 376 -6.70 -2.19 -28.42
C GLN A 376 -7.82 -2.06 -29.44
N VAL A 377 -7.77 -2.86 -30.50
CA VAL A 377 -8.85 -2.96 -31.50
C VAL A 377 -10.00 -3.78 -30.92
N ALA A 378 -11.22 -3.24 -30.96
CA ALA A 378 -12.41 -3.97 -30.57
C ALA A 378 -12.73 -5.09 -31.58
N THR A 379 -13.29 -6.21 -31.11
CA THR A 379 -13.73 -7.31 -31.99
C THR A 379 -14.89 -6.88 -32.88
N SER A 380 -15.79 -6.04 -32.35
CA SER A 380 -16.83 -5.35 -33.12
C SER A 380 -17.18 -4.01 -32.45
N GLY A 381 -17.86 -3.15 -33.21
CA GLY A 381 -18.19 -1.79 -32.78
C GLY A 381 -17.17 -0.76 -33.26
N SER A 382 -17.33 0.49 -32.82
CA SER A 382 -16.41 1.58 -33.17
C SER A 382 -16.34 2.64 -32.08
N VAL A 383 -15.18 3.30 -32.01
CA VAL A 383 -14.95 4.50 -31.19
C VAL A 383 -14.73 5.67 -32.14
N LYS A 384 -15.50 6.74 -31.98
CA LYS A 384 -15.36 7.98 -32.76
C LYS A 384 -15.04 9.14 -31.83
N LEU A 385 -13.98 9.88 -32.14
CA LEU A 385 -13.63 11.12 -31.44
C LEU A 385 -14.34 12.30 -32.08
N GLY A 386 -14.75 13.25 -31.23
CA GLY A 386 -15.34 14.51 -31.65
C GLY A 386 -14.32 15.51 -32.22
N ALA A 387 -14.82 16.67 -32.65
CA ALA A 387 -13.98 17.74 -33.17
C ALA A 387 -13.00 18.26 -32.11
N ASN A 388 -11.74 18.46 -32.50
CA ASN A 388 -10.65 18.99 -31.66
C ASN A 388 -10.42 18.19 -30.37
N VAL A 389 -10.67 16.89 -30.39
CA VAL A 389 -10.41 16.02 -29.23
C VAL A 389 -8.99 15.48 -29.30
N VAL A 390 -8.23 15.76 -28.24
CA VAL A 390 -6.93 15.16 -27.98
C VAL A 390 -7.12 14.27 -26.76
N ARG A 391 -7.00 12.95 -26.94
CA ARG A 391 -7.15 11.99 -25.84
C ARG A 391 -5.80 11.70 -25.19
N GLY A 392 -5.81 11.56 -23.88
CA GLY A 392 -4.68 11.07 -23.09
C GLY A 392 -5.07 9.81 -22.34
N TYR A 393 -4.20 8.81 -22.31
CA TYR A 393 -4.46 7.51 -21.69
C TYR A 393 -3.43 7.21 -20.61
N PHE A 394 -3.92 6.88 -19.40
CA PHE A 394 -3.13 6.37 -18.29
C PHE A 394 -3.38 4.87 -18.14
N ALA A 395 -2.34 4.06 -18.33
CA ALA A 395 -2.40 2.60 -18.22
C ALA A 395 -1.71 2.11 -16.95
N GLN A 396 -2.24 1.07 -16.33
CA GLN A 396 -1.81 0.50 -15.04
C GLN A 396 -0.34 0.00 -14.99
N GLU A 397 0.31 -0.24 -16.15
CA GLU A 397 1.64 -0.88 -16.22
C GLU A 397 2.63 -0.26 -17.25
N HIS A 398 2.24 0.80 -17.96
CA HIS A 398 3.08 1.38 -19.04
C HIS A 398 3.38 2.86 -18.77
N GLU A 399 4.22 3.10 -17.78
CA GLU A 399 4.85 4.40 -17.59
C GLU A 399 6.03 4.50 -18.57
N ASN A 400 5.76 4.95 -19.81
CA ASN A 400 6.80 5.28 -20.79
C ASN A 400 7.57 6.55 -20.36
N LEU A 401 8.26 6.47 -19.22
CA LEU A 401 9.12 7.52 -18.69
C LEU A 401 10.50 7.37 -19.32
N ASP A 402 11.09 8.49 -19.74
CA ASP A 402 12.43 8.53 -20.30
C ASP A 402 13.45 8.47 -19.14
N PRO A 403 14.23 7.38 -19.01
CA PRO A 403 15.14 7.21 -17.87
C PRO A 403 16.25 8.28 -17.84
N ASN A 404 16.51 8.94 -18.98
CA ASN A 404 17.55 9.96 -19.11
C ASN A 404 17.08 11.37 -18.77
N LYS A 405 15.77 11.57 -18.56
CA LYS A 405 15.20 12.87 -18.19
C LYS A 405 14.94 12.94 -16.70
N THR A 406 15.18 14.10 -16.11
CA THR A 406 14.73 14.34 -14.74
C THR A 406 13.20 14.44 -14.69
N VAL A 407 12.61 14.24 -13.51
CA VAL A 407 11.17 14.42 -13.27
C VAL A 407 10.68 15.79 -13.78
N LEU A 408 11.44 16.84 -13.54
CA LEU A 408 11.13 18.19 -14.02
C LEU A 408 11.20 18.31 -15.55
N ALA A 409 12.20 17.67 -16.18
CA ALA A 409 12.40 17.71 -17.64
C ALA A 409 11.33 16.93 -18.42
N HIS A 410 10.63 15.98 -17.78
CA HIS A 410 9.49 15.29 -18.40
C HIS A 410 8.32 16.22 -18.74
N LEU A 411 8.25 17.38 -18.08
CA LEU A 411 7.22 18.39 -18.31
C LEU A 411 7.66 19.50 -19.29
N ASP A 412 8.88 19.42 -19.87
CA ASP A 412 9.44 20.50 -20.71
C ASP A 412 8.63 20.77 -22.00
N ASN A 413 7.88 19.78 -22.50
CA ASN A 413 7.07 19.87 -23.74
C ASN A 413 5.55 19.96 -23.48
N ALA A 414 5.17 20.25 -22.24
CA ALA A 414 3.77 20.28 -21.84
C ALA A 414 3.18 21.69 -22.04
N THR A 415 1.85 21.86 -21.87
CA THR A 415 1.14 23.16 -21.84
C THR A 415 1.66 24.14 -20.77
N VAL A 416 2.69 23.73 -20.02
CA VAL A 416 3.30 24.38 -18.89
C VAL A 416 4.68 24.92 -19.31
N GLU A 417 4.70 26.19 -19.71
CA GLU A 417 5.86 26.81 -20.36
C GLU A 417 7.02 27.13 -19.40
N THR A 418 6.71 27.50 -18.15
CA THR A 418 7.74 27.96 -17.21
C THR A 418 8.12 26.88 -16.19
N GLU A 419 9.40 26.83 -15.82
CA GLU A 419 9.91 25.94 -14.78
C GLU A 419 9.18 26.12 -13.43
N VAL A 420 8.75 27.36 -13.12
CA VAL A 420 7.96 27.66 -11.92
C VAL A 420 6.62 26.94 -11.96
N GLN A 421 5.92 26.96 -13.08
CA GLN A 421 4.65 26.23 -13.23
C GLN A 421 4.87 24.71 -13.25
N ARG A 422 5.96 24.21 -13.84
CA ARG A 422 6.31 22.78 -13.82
C ARG A 422 6.55 22.29 -12.39
N ARG A 423 7.33 23.03 -11.60
CA ARG A 423 7.54 22.74 -10.17
C ARG A 423 6.25 22.84 -9.37
N ALA A 424 5.38 23.79 -9.68
CA ALA A 424 4.10 23.93 -9.00
C ALA A 424 3.15 22.77 -9.31
N LEU A 425 3.11 22.31 -10.56
CA LEU A 425 2.34 21.13 -10.97
C LEU A 425 2.87 19.86 -10.31
N LEU A 426 4.18 19.60 -10.38
CA LEU A 426 4.79 18.47 -9.67
C LEU A 426 4.52 18.52 -8.17
N GLY A 427 4.61 19.73 -7.59
CA GLY A 427 4.28 19.96 -6.20
C GLY A 427 2.81 19.67 -5.85
N ALA A 428 1.88 19.86 -6.78
CA ALA A 428 0.46 19.52 -6.62
C ALA A 428 0.26 18.00 -6.52
N PHE A 429 1.01 17.24 -7.31
CA PHE A 429 1.05 15.78 -7.27
C PHE A 429 1.95 15.23 -6.15
N GLY A 430 2.54 16.09 -5.30
CA GLY A 430 3.38 15.67 -4.18
C GLY A 430 4.86 15.42 -4.52
N LEU A 431 5.29 15.66 -5.75
CA LEU A 431 6.68 15.55 -6.20
C LEU A 431 7.44 16.87 -5.98
N LYS A 432 7.91 17.11 -4.75
CA LYS A 432 8.56 18.37 -4.34
C LYS A 432 10.07 18.23 -4.12
N GLY A 433 10.78 19.37 -4.14
CA GLY A 433 12.18 19.46 -3.70
C GLY A 433 13.14 18.65 -4.57
N SER A 434 13.96 17.80 -3.94
CA SER A 434 14.95 16.97 -4.63
C SER A 434 14.34 15.93 -5.56
N ALA A 435 13.10 15.49 -5.32
CA ALA A 435 12.40 14.53 -6.18
C ALA A 435 12.19 15.07 -7.61
N ALA A 436 12.00 16.39 -7.77
CA ALA A 436 11.87 17.01 -9.10
C ALA A 436 13.17 16.93 -9.93
N LEU A 437 14.32 16.72 -9.28
CA LEU A 437 15.63 16.64 -9.92
C LEU A 437 16.13 15.20 -10.14
N GLN A 438 15.38 14.22 -9.64
CA GLN A 438 15.68 12.80 -9.78
C GLN A 438 15.31 12.26 -11.17
N THR A 439 15.78 11.05 -11.49
CA THR A 439 15.36 10.30 -12.70
C THR A 439 14.31 9.25 -12.34
N PRO A 440 13.44 8.84 -13.28
CA PRO A 440 12.36 7.86 -13.06
C PRO A 440 12.78 6.58 -12.34
N ASP A 441 13.97 6.05 -12.63
CA ASP A 441 14.48 4.80 -12.04
C ASP A 441 14.72 4.88 -10.52
N THR A 442 14.90 6.10 -10.01
CA THR A 442 15.13 6.34 -8.57
C THR A 442 13.84 6.59 -7.79
N LEU A 443 12.70 6.70 -8.48
CA LEU A 443 11.39 6.95 -7.90
C LEU A 443 10.71 5.65 -7.46
N SER A 444 9.99 5.72 -6.34
CA SER A 444 9.04 4.66 -5.95
C SER A 444 7.91 4.52 -6.97
N GLY A 445 7.24 3.36 -7.01
CA GLY A 445 6.11 3.14 -7.94
C GLY A 445 5.00 4.19 -7.81
N GLY A 446 4.69 4.64 -6.59
CA GLY A 446 3.72 5.72 -6.36
C GLY A 446 4.19 7.10 -6.84
N GLU A 447 5.49 7.39 -6.78
CA GLU A 447 6.05 8.63 -7.31
C GLU A 447 6.09 8.65 -8.84
N ARG A 448 6.33 7.49 -9.48
CA ARG A 448 6.24 7.38 -10.93
C ARG A 448 4.80 7.52 -11.43
N ALA A 449 3.83 6.96 -10.71
CA ALA A 449 2.42 7.14 -11.02
C ALA A 449 2.00 8.61 -10.93
N LYS A 450 2.44 9.31 -9.87
CA LYS A 450 2.26 10.77 -9.70
C LYS A 450 2.88 11.56 -10.85
N LEU A 451 4.07 11.17 -11.33
CA LEU A 451 4.72 11.82 -12.47
C LEU A 451 3.95 11.60 -13.76
N ALA A 452 3.51 10.38 -14.04
CA ALA A 452 2.73 10.05 -15.23
C ALA A 452 1.38 10.81 -15.25
N LEU A 453 0.69 10.92 -14.10
CA LEU A 453 -0.50 11.76 -13.97
C LEU A 453 -0.18 13.25 -14.18
N ALA A 454 0.95 13.74 -13.65
CA ALA A 454 1.38 15.12 -13.86
C ALA A 454 1.66 15.41 -15.34
N MET A 455 2.34 14.50 -16.05
CA MET A 455 2.59 14.62 -17.50
C MET A 455 1.29 14.63 -18.29
N LEU A 456 0.36 13.76 -17.94
CA LEU A 456 -0.94 13.68 -18.58
C LEU A 456 -1.75 14.97 -18.38
N ALA A 457 -1.77 15.50 -17.16
CA ALA A 457 -2.46 16.73 -16.83
C ALA A 457 -1.80 17.99 -17.43
N ALA A 458 -0.50 17.91 -17.71
CA ALA A 458 0.24 18.95 -18.41
C ALA A 458 0.10 18.86 -19.93
N SER A 459 -0.35 17.74 -20.48
CA SER A 459 -0.50 17.56 -21.92
C SER A 459 -1.62 18.43 -22.52
N GLU A 460 -1.70 18.49 -23.85
CA GLU A 460 -2.81 19.14 -24.56
C GLU A 460 -4.10 18.30 -24.57
N ALA A 461 -4.12 17.15 -23.88
CA ALA A 461 -5.29 16.30 -23.82
C ALA A 461 -6.48 17.04 -23.21
N ASN A 462 -7.65 16.88 -23.81
CA ASN A 462 -8.93 17.40 -23.32
C ASN A 462 -9.97 16.29 -23.04
N LEU A 463 -9.58 15.04 -23.29
CA LEU A 463 -10.24 13.82 -22.86
C LEU A 463 -9.21 12.92 -22.16
N LEU A 464 -9.40 12.61 -20.88
CA LEU A 464 -8.55 11.67 -20.14
C LEU A 464 -9.24 10.33 -19.96
N ILE A 465 -8.49 9.26 -20.19
CA ILE A 465 -8.90 7.88 -20.00
C ILE A 465 -7.95 7.30 -18.95
N LEU A 466 -8.46 6.96 -17.76
CA LEU A 466 -7.65 6.61 -16.60
C LEU A 466 -7.97 5.20 -16.11
N ASP A 467 -7.02 4.28 -16.23
CA ASP A 467 -7.14 2.90 -15.72
C ASP A 467 -6.45 2.79 -14.35
N GLU A 468 -7.23 2.70 -13.27
CA GLU A 468 -6.76 2.62 -11.87
C GLU A 468 -5.69 3.67 -11.52
N PRO A 469 -5.97 4.98 -11.69
CA PRO A 469 -4.98 6.05 -11.49
C PRO A 469 -4.51 6.18 -10.03
N THR A 470 -5.20 5.52 -9.12
CA THR A 470 -4.94 5.55 -7.67
C THR A 470 -4.07 4.39 -7.20
N ASN A 471 -3.78 3.43 -8.07
CA ASN A 471 -2.93 2.30 -7.71
C ASN A 471 -1.53 2.81 -7.33
N ASN A 472 -0.96 2.26 -6.25
CA ASN A 472 0.32 2.69 -5.67
C ASN A 472 0.35 4.11 -5.04
N LEU A 473 -0.79 4.81 -4.92
CA LEU A 473 -0.87 6.07 -4.20
C LEU A 473 -1.21 5.86 -2.72
N ASP A 474 -0.65 6.70 -1.85
CA ASP A 474 -1.06 6.75 -0.44
C ASP A 474 -2.47 7.37 -0.30
N PRO A 475 -3.25 7.02 0.75
CA PRO A 475 -4.65 7.46 0.88
C PRO A 475 -4.88 8.97 0.79
N ARG A 476 -3.93 9.78 1.28
CA ARG A 476 -4.02 11.25 1.19
C ARG A 476 -3.82 11.75 -0.24
N SER A 477 -2.94 11.10 -1.00
CA SER A 477 -2.71 11.42 -2.40
C SER A 477 -3.89 11.00 -3.29
N VAL A 478 -4.57 9.91 -2.95
CA VAL A 478 -5.78 9.43 -3.66
C VAL A 478 -6.87 10.51 -3.67
N GLU A 479 -7.23 11.04 -2.49
CA GLU A 479 -8.23 12.12 -2.35
C GLU A 479 -7.79 13.40 -3.08
N ALA A 480 -6.52 13.80 -2.92
CA ALA A 480 -5.99 15.01 -3.54
C ALA A 480 -6.01 14.95 -5.08
N VAL A 481 -5.68 13.80 -5.68
CA VAL A 481 -5.76 13.60 -7.13
C VAL A 481 -7.21 13.65 -7.60
N GLY A 482 -8.14 13.04 -6.86
CA GLY A 482 -9.58 13.11 -7.16
C GLY A 482 -10.11 14.55 -7.17
N GLU A 483 -9.85 15.32 -6.10
CA GLU A 483 -10.27 16.74 -5.99
C GLU A 483 -9.73 17.58 -7.15
N MET A 484 -8.47 17.33 -7.52
CA MET A 484 -7.79 18.07 -8.58
C MET A 484 -8.35 17.72 -9.97
N LEU A 485 -8.63 16.45 -10.24
CA LEU A 485 -9.26 16.00 -11.50
C LEU A 485 -10.71 16.49 -11.61
N ASN A 486 -11.45 16.53 -10.50
CA ASN A 486 -12.79 17.12 -10.47
C ASN A 486 -12.75 18.59 -10.94
N GLY A 487 -11.78 19.38 -10.44
CA GLY A 487 -11.60 20.77 -10.83
C GLY A 487 -11.12 21.03 -12.27
N TRP A 488 -10.79 20.00 -13.06
CA TRP A 488 -10.24 20.13 -14.41
C TRP A 488 -11.31 20.19 -15.49
N SER A 489 -11.34 21.21 -16.34
CA SER A 489 -12.49 21.44 -17.26
C SER A 489 -12.58 20.49 -18.47
N GLY A 490 -11.70 19.50 -18.60
CA GLY A 490 -11.79 18.49 -19.65
C GLY A 490 -12.80 17.39 -19.34
N THR A 491 -12.83 16.35 -20.17
CA THR A 491 -13.71 15.18 -19.99
C THR A 491 -12.88 14.03 -19.44
N ILE A 492 -13.41 13.27 -18.49
CA ILE A 492 -12.69 12.17 -17.83
C ILE A 492 -13.52 10.89 -17.93
N ILE A 493 -12.87 9.80 -18.33
CA ILE A 493 -13.38 8.44 -18.23
C ILE A 493 -12.39 7.67 -17.36
N ALA A 494 -12.83 7.16 -16.22
CA ALA A 494 -11.94 6.52 -15.25
C ALA A 494 -12.48 5.16 -14.78
N VAL A 495 -11.55 4.29 -14.40
CA VAL A 495 -11.80 3.10 -13.58
C VAL A 495 -11.03 3.31 -12.28
N SER A 496 -11.70 3.14 -11.14
CA SER A 496 -11.06 3.13 -9.84
C SER A 496 -11.87 2.29 -8.87
N HIS A 497 -11.18 1.58 -7.99
CA HIS A 497 -11.77 0.87 -6.85
C HIS A 497 -11.70 1.63 -5.52
N GLU A 498 -11.08 2.82 -5.53
CA GLU A 498 -10.85 3.59 -4.31
C GLU A 498 -12.02 4.55 -4.04
N ARG A 499 -12.80 4.26 -3.00
CA ARG A 499 -13.96 5.08 -2.60
C ARG A 499 -13.59 6.57 -2.44
N ALA A 500 -12.48 6.86 -1.77
CA ALA A 500 -12.02 8.23 -1.53
C ALA A 500 -11.73 9.00 -2.84
N PHE A 501 -11.27 8.30 -3.89
CA PHE A 501 -11.07 8.91 -5.20
C PHE A 501 -12.38 9.19 -5.90
N VAL A 502 -13.30 8.22 -5.88
CA VAL A 502 -14.61 8.37 -6.54
C VAL A 502 -15.42 9.49 -5.87
N GLU A 503 -15.45 9.55 -4.54
CA GLU A 503 -16.09 10.64 -3.80
C GLU A 503 -15.47 12.00 -4.15
N ALA A 504 -14.14 12.08 -4.28
CA ALA A 504 -13.47 13.33 -4.64
C ALA A 504 -13.63 13.71 -6.12
N LEU A 505 -13.72 12.73 -7.03
CA LEU A 505 -13.89 12.93 -8.47
C LEU A 505 -15.29 13.47 -8.83
N ASP A 506 -16.31 13.12 -8.02
CA ASP A 506 -17.71 13.49 -8.20
C ASP A 506 -18.25 13.10 -9.61
N PRO A 507 -18.44 11.79 -9.89
CA PRO A 507 -18.83 11.33 -11.22
C PRO A 507 -20.20 11.86 -11.64
N THR A 508 -20.33 12.20 -12.92
CA THR A 508 -21.60 12.60 -13.52
C THR A 508 -22.36 11.40 -14.10
N HIS A 509 -21.64 10.39 -14.58
CA HIS A 509 -22.23 9.19 -15.19
C HIS A 509 -21.47 7.93 -14.80
N ALA A 510 -22.14 6.78 -14.93
CA ALA A 510 -21.55 5.46 -14.77
C ALA A 510 -21.74 4.61 -16.03
N VAL A 511 -20.73 3.81 -16.38
CA VAL A 511 -20.87 2.65 -17.26
C VAL A 511 -20.80 1.40 -16.40
N LEU A 512 -21.90 0.66 -16.28
CA LEU A 512 -22.00 -0.56 -15.49
C LEU A 512 -21.67 -1.78 -16.35
N LEU A 513 -20.73 -2.59 -15.88
CA LEU A 513 -20.34 -3.87 -16.46
C LEU A 513 -20.58 -4.99 -15.45
N PRO A 514 -21.09 -6.16 -15.87
CA PRO A 514 -21.26 -6.63 -17.25
C PRO A 514 -22.64 -6.34 -17.87
N GLU A 515 -23.46 -5.45 -17.31
CA GLU A 515 -24.79 -5.14 -17.86
C GLU A 515 -24.73 -4.22 -19.11
N GLU A 516 -23.56 -3.68 -19.40
CA GLU A 516 -23.27 -2.76 -20.51
C GLU A 516 -24.21 -1.54 -20.54
N TYR A 517 -24.57 -1.09 -19.34
CA TYR A 517 -25.54 -0.04 -19.11
C TYR A 517 -24.86 1.30 -18.84
N PHE A 518 -25.32 2.36 -19.48
CA PHE A 518 -24.82 3.73 -19.27
C PHE A 518 -25.92 4.60 -18.70
N ASP A 519 -25.68 5.21 -17.55
CA ASP A 519 -26.66 6.06 -16.85
C ASP A 519 -25.98 7.19 -16.07
N LEU A 520 -26.77 8.13 -15.56
CA LEU A 520 -26.33 9.11 -14.58
C LEU A 520 -25.78 8.40 -13.33
N TRP A 521 -24.77 9.01 -12.72
CA TRP A 521 -24.21 8.52 -11.47
C TRP A 521 -25.28 8.53 -10.38
N ARG A 522 -25.27 7.49 -9.55
CA ARG A 522 -26.14 7.35 -8.38
C ARG A 522 -25.31 6.81 -7.22
N ASP A 523 -25.63 7.24 -6.01
CA ASP A 523 -24.84 6.91 -4.81
C ASP A 523 -24.84 5.40 -4.49
N ASP A 524 -25.86 4.66 -4.93
CA ASP A 524 -25.94 3.20 -4.80
C ASP A 524 -24.89 2.46 -5.66
N TYR A 525 -24.38 3.08 -6.73
CA TYR A 525 -23.27 2.52 -7.50
C TYR A 525 -21.94 2.55 -6.74
N MET A 526 -21.84 3.32 -5.65
CA MET A 526 -20.66 3.33 -4.79
C MET A 526 -20.41 1.94 -4.18
N ASP A 527 -21.46 1.20 -3.83
CA ASP A 527 -21.34 -0.16 -3.31
C ASP A 527 -20.74 -1.12 -4.36
N MET A 528 -20.97 -0.86 -5.65
CA MET A 528 -20.40 -1.63 -6.77
C MET A 528 -18.95 -1.24 -7.07
N VAL A 529 -18.56 0.02 -6.86
CA VAL A 529 -17.15 0.47 -6.94
C VAL A 529 -16.29 -0.29 -5.92
N GLU A 530 -16.84 -0.46 -4.72
CA GLU A 530 -16.19 -1.16 -3.61
C GLU A 530 -16.18 -2.70 -3.78
N GLN A 531 -16.94 -3.24 -4.72
CA GLN A 531 -16.92 -4.65 -5.09
C GLN A 531 -15.80 -4.88 -6.12
N ARG A 532 -14.67 -5.40 -5.65
CA ARG A 532 -13.61 -5.94 -6.52
C ARG A 532 -14.04 -7.28 -7.11
#